data_AF-A0A424JHT0-F1
#
_entry.id   AF-A0A424JHT0-F1
#
_cell.length_a   1.000
_cell.length_b   1.000
_cell.length_c   1.000
_cell.angle_alpha   90.00
_cell.angle_beta   90.00
_cell.angle_gamma   90.00
#
_symmetry.space_group_name_H-M   'P 1'
#
loop_
_entity.id
_entity.type
_entity.pdbx_description
1 polymer ?
#
loop_
_entity_poly.entity_id
_entity_poly.type
_entity_poly.pdbx_seq_one_letter_code
_entity_poly.pdbx_strand_id
1 'polypeptide(L)'
;MKSIYNPETNRYEPDLSNTSNCITHQEIARVLHADGSEYKMGTLVYGTYEEIEAWCEKNDMWVDKYMDHVNPSTLYNIGEWVGTGLSDPFAVSVPFDYRESRTKGNFNTRGVNQDKW
;
A
#
# COMPACT_ATOMS: atom_id res chain seq x y z
N MET A 1 0.51 -21.55 5.77
CA MET A 1 -0.63 -21.40 6.70
C MET A 1 -0.74 -22.67 7.53
N LYS A 2 -0.76 -22.58 8.86
CA LYS A 2 -0.89 -23.75 9.76
C LYS A 2 -2.38 -24.05 9.94
N SER A 3 -2.78 -25.32 9.94
CA SER A 3 -4.17 -25.73 10.20
C SER A 3 -4.32 -26.30 11.60
N ILE A 4 -5.41 -25.97 12.28
CA ILE A 4 -5.79 -26.49 13.60
C ILE A 4 -7.07 -27.31 13.48
N TYR A 5 -7.16 -28.39 14.26
CA TYR A 5 -8.36 -29.21 14.31
C TYR A 5 -9.46 -28.52 15.14
N ASN A 6 -10.62 -28.31 14.52
CA ASN A 6 -11.81 -27.78 15.17
C ASN A 6 -12.74 -28.95 15.58
N PRO A 7 -12.94 -29.20 16.90
CA PRO A 7 -13.77 -30.30 17.38
C PRO A 7 -15.28 -30.08 17.20
N GLU A 8 -15.73 -28.84 17.01
CA GLU A 8 -17.16 -28.53 16.82
C GLU A 8 -17.61 -28.81 15.38
N THR A 9 -16.75 -28.53 14.41
CA THR A 9 -17.01 -28.78 12.98
C THR A 9 -16.41 -30.09 12.49
N ASN A 10 -15.58 -30.74 13.33
CA ASN A 10 -14.88 -31.99 13.08
C ASN A 10 -13.99 -31.92 11.82
N ARG A 11 -13.31 -30.78 11.62
CA ARG A 11 -12.49 -30.48 10.43
C ARG A 11 -11.20 -29.76 10.82
N TYR A 12 -10.18 -29.91 9.99
CA TYR A 12 -9.00 -29.04 10.05
C TYR A 12 -9.33 -27.71 9.38
N GLU A 13 -9.28 -26.65 10.16
CA GLU A 13 -9.53 -25.28 9.74
C GLU A 13 -8.23 -24.47 9.79
N PRO A 14 -8.07 -23.42 8.97
CA PRO A 14 -6.91 -22.54 9.07
C PRO A 14 -6.80 -21.94 10.48
N ASP A 15 -5.59 -21.92 11.03
CA ASP A 15 -5.30 -21.28 12.32
C ASP A 15 -5.47 -19.76 12.21
N LEU A 16 -6.58 -19.27 12.76
CA LEU A 16 -6.90 -17.84 12.81
C LEU A 16 -6.44 -17.16 14.12
N SER A 17 -5.74 -17.86 15.02
CA SER A 17 -5.31 -17.30 16.31
C SER A 17 -4.21 -16.23 16.18
N ASN A 18 -3.50 -16.22 15.05
CA ASN A 18 -2.51 -15.20 14.69
C ASN A 18 -2.98 -14.27 13.56
N THR A 19 -4.22 -14.43 13.07
CA THR A 19 -4.82 -13.40 12.22
C THR A 19 -5.40 -12.34 13.13
N SER A 20 -4.67 -11.24 13.28
CA SER A 20 -5.27 -9.98 13.71
C SER A 20 -6.54 -9.75 12.89
N ASN A 21 -7.62 -9.26 13.50
CA ASN A 21 -8.88 -8.95 12.78
C ASN A 21 -8.73 -7.80 11.78
N CYS A 22 -7.52 -7.30 11.66
CA CYS A 22 -7.08 -6.54 10.56
C CYS A 22 -6.64 -7.58 9.48
N ILE A 23 -7.24 -7.66 8.26
CA ILE A 23 -6.68 -8.07 6.92
C ILE A 23 -5.21 -8.57 6.97
N THR A 24 -4.79 -9.52 6.16
CA THR A 24 -3.37 -9.82 5.94
C THR A 24 -2.61 -8.58 5.37
N HIS A 25 -2.29 -7.60 6.22
CA HIS A 25 -2.64 -6.17 6.07
C HIS A 25 -1.61 -5.41 5.28
N GLN A 26 -2.07 -4.59 4.33
CA GLN A 26 -1.23 -3.51 3.84
C GLN A 26 -0.87 -2.60 5.03
N GLU A 27 0.41 -2.34 5.18
CA GLU A 27 1.04 -1.56 6.23
C GLU A 27 1.47 -0.21 5.70
N ILE A 28 1.61 0.72 6.63
CA ILE A 28 2.21 2.02 6.37
C ILE A 28 3.50 2.09 7.15
N ALA A 29 4.60 2.37 6.46
CA ALA A 29 5.91 2.50 7.08
C ALA A 29 6.51 3.87 6.81
N ARG A 30 7.21 4.43 7.80
CA ARG A 30 8.16 5.52 7.60
C ARG A 30 9.51 4.92 7.22
N VAL A 31 10.11 5.44 6.16
CA VAL A 31 11.39 4.96 5.62
C VAL A 31 12.45 6.05 5.67
N LEU A 32 13.70 5.63 5.88
CA LEU A 32 14.86 6.49 5.94
C LEU A 32 15.97 5.95 5.04
N HIS A 33 16.83 6.84 4.55
CA HIS A 33 18.09 6.46 3.92
C HIS A 33 19.06 5.84 4.93
N ALA A 34 20.08 5.15 4.43
CA ALA A 34 21.14 4.56 5.26
C ALA A 34 21.86 5.57 6.18
N ASP A 35 21.91 6.85 5.81
CA ASP A 35 22.48 7.94 6.61
C ASP A 35 21.50 8.51 7.68
N GLY A 36 20.28 7.96 7.75
CA GLY A 36 19.21 8.42 8.65
C GLY A 36 18.43 9.63 8.14
N SER A 37 18.72 10.13 6.93
CA SER A 37 17.96 11.21 6.32
C SER A 37 16.64 10.72 5.70
N GLU A 38 15.67 11.62 5.58
CA GLU A 38 14.35 11.28 5.02
C GLU A 38 14.37 11.26 3.48
N TYR A 39 13.74 10.25 2.87
CA TYR A 39 13.81 10.00 1.43
C TYR A 39 13.14 11.09 0.55
N LYS A 40 12.05 11.68 1.01
CA LYS A 40 11.35 12.92 0.57
C LYS A 40 10.54 13.38 1.78
N MET A 41 10.02 14.63 1.85
CA MET A 41 9.34 15.21 3.04
C MET A 41 8.60 14.19 3.94
N GLY A 42 9.26 13.63 4.97
CA GLY A 42 8.68 12.62 5.86
C GLY A 42 8.08 11.37 5.19
N THR A 43 8.68 10.85 4.11
CA THR A 43 8.07 9.83 3.22
C THR A 43 7.53 8.62 3.96
N LEU A 44 6.26 8.33 3.68
CA LEU A 44 5.56 7.14 4.11
C LEU A 44 5.37 6.23 2.90
N VAL A 45 5.60 4.94 3.07
CA VAL A 45 5.36 3.93 2.04
C VAL A 45 4.18 3.06 2.44
N TYR A 46 3.41 2.62 1.44
CA TYR A 46 2.26 1.75 1.62
C TYR A 46 2.41 0.48 0.79
N GLY A 47 2.25 -0.68 1.43
CA GLY A 47 2.42 -2.00 0.82
C GLY A 47 2.28 -3.09 1.89
N THR A 48 2.39 -4.37 1.54
CA THR A 48 2.53 -5.39 2.60
C THR A 48 3.89 -5.24 3.30
N TYR A 49 4.02 -5.88 4.46
CA TYR A 49 5.29 -5.94 5.19
C TYR A 49 6.46 -6.34 4.26
N GLU A 50 6.29 -7.43 3.52
CA GLU A 50 7.33 -7.97 2.63
C GLU A 50 7.64 -7.05 1.44
N GLU A 51 6.61 -6.41 0.88
CA GLU A 51 6.79 -5.45 -0.23
C GLU A 51 7.61 -4.24 0.21
N ILE A 52 7.32 -3.73 1.42
CA ILE A 52 8.03 -2.59 2.00
C ILE A 52 9.50 -2.94 2.26
N GLU A 53 9.77 -4.09 2.88
CA GLU A 53 11.14 -4.53 3.19
C GLU A 53 11.96 -4.75 1.91
N ALA A 54 11.39 -5.44 0.91
CA ALA A 54 12.06 -5.67 -0.37
C ALA A 54 12.32 -4.36 -1.14
N TRP A 55 11.39 -3.40 -1.05
CA TRP A 55 11.58 -2.08 -1.64
C TRP A 55 12.68 -1.30 -0.93
N CYS A 56 12.76 -1.37 0.40
CA CYS A 56 13.82 -0.72 1.18
C CYS A 56 15.20 -1.28 0.81
N GLU A 57 15.35 -2.61 0.77
CA GLU A 57 16.61 -3.27 0.38
C GLU A 57 17.09 -2.86 -1.01
N LYS A 58 16.17 -2.78 -1.98
CA LYS A 58 16.48 -2.38 -3.36
C LYS A 58 16.96 -0.92 -3.48
N ASN A 59 16.51 -0.04 -2.59
CA ASN A 59 16.75 1.41 -2.66
C ASN A 59 17.79 1.90 -1.64
N ASP A 60 18.49 1.01 -0.94
CA ASP A 60 19.44 1.35 0.15
C ASP A 60 18.77 2.19 1.26
N MET A 61 17.62 1.70 1.72
CA MET A 61 16.78 2.31 2.74
C MET A 61 16.44 1.31 3.83
N TRP A 62 15.88 1.81 4.93
CA TRP A 62 15.40 0.99 6.04
C TRP A 62 14.11 1.57 6.64
N VAL A 63 13.33 0.70 7.27
CA VAL A 63 12.09 1.08 7.96
C VAL A 63 12.42 1.62 9.35
N ASP A 64 12.09 2.89 9.58
CA ASP A 64 12.18 3.51 10.92
C ASP A 64 11.09 2.95 11.84
N LYS A 65 9.84 2.96 11.34
CA LYS A 65 8.71 2.38 12.05
C LYS A 65 7.52 2.08 11.14
N TYR A 66 6.75 1.09 11.55
CA TYR A 66 5.39 0.86 11.07
C TYR A 66 4.39 1.73 11.85
N MET A 67 3.33 2.15 11.17
CA MET A 67 2.31 3.03 11.72
C MET A 67 1.07 2.22 12.08
N ASP A 68 0.64 2.35 13.33
CA ASP A 68 -0.58 1.70 13.80
C ASP A 68 -1.83 2.43 13.28
N HIS A 69 -2.76 1.69 12.69
CA HIS A 69 -4.12 2.15 12.37
C HIS A 69 -4.21 3.46 11.57
N VAL A 70 -3.40 3.60 10.51
CA VAL A 70 -3.51 4.74 9.58
C VAL A 70 -4.35 4.33 8.37
N ASN A 71 -5.32 5.17 7.99
CA ASN A 71 -6.10 4.94 6.77
C ASN A 71 -5.27 5.42 5.55
N PRO A 72 -5.08 4.61 4.50
CA PRO A 72 -4.28 4.96 3.33
C PRO A 72 -4.68 6.30 2.69
N SER A 73 -5.98 6.63 2.70
CA SER A 73 -6.50 7.89 2.15
C SER A 73 -5.89 9.14 2.82
N THR A 74 -5.46 9.05 4.08
CA THR A 74 -4.81 10.16 4.80
C THR A 74 -3.42 10.49 4.26
N LEU A 75 -2.76 9.50 3.66
CA LEU A 75 -1.42 9.62 3.13
C LEU A 75 -1.38 9.92 1.66
N TYR A 76 -2.53 10.12 1.03
CA TYR A 76 -2.63 10.34 -0.40
C TYR A 76 -1.55 11.32 -0.88
N ASN A 77 -1.48 12.56 -0.44
CA ASN A 77 -0.52 13.52 -1.02
C ASN A 77 0.96 13.30 -0.67
N ILE A 78 1.29 12.46 0.33
CA ILE A 78 2.63 12.38 0.91
C ILE A 78 3.23 10.96 0.87
N GLY A 79 2.40 9.96 0.62
CA GLY A 79 2.77 8.56 0.64
C GLY A 79 3.04 7.99 -0.76
N GLU A 80 3.98 7.05 -0.83
CA GLU A 80 4.33 6.31 -2.03
C GLU A 80 3.79 4.88 -1.93
N TRP A 81 3.03 4.43 -2.92
CA TRP A 81 2.57 3.05 -2.96
C TRP A 81 3.66 2.18 -3.59
N VAL A 82 4.09 1.17 -2.83
CA VAL A 82 5.17 0.25 -3.25
C VAL A 82 4.66 -1.18 -3.48
N GLY A 83 3.34 -1.37 -3.34
CA GLY A 83 2.72 -2.68 -3.49
C GLY A 83 2.50 -3.10 -4.93
N THR A 84 2.19 -4.39 -5.10
CA THR A 84 1.99 -5.06 -6.40
C THR A 84 0.53 -5.43 -6.66
N GLY A 85 -0.39 -4.89 -5.85
CA GLY A 85 -1.82 -5.16 -5.95
C GLY A 85 -2.46 -4.74 -7.29
N LEU A 86 -3.68 -5.22 -7.52
CA LEU A 86 -4.43 -5.00 -8.77
C LEU A 86 -4.72 -3.52 -9.09
N SER A 87 -4.82 -2.69 -8.05
CA SER A 87 -5.13 -1.27 -8.18
C SER A 87 -4.33 -0.47 -7.15
N ASP A 88 -3.82 0.67 -7.60
CA ASP A 88 -3.21 1.65 -6.71
C ASP A 88 -4.29 2.21 -5.77
N PRO A 89 -4.13 2.07 -4.44
CA PRO A 89 -5.07 2.57 -3.44
C PRO A 89 -5.17 4.10 -3.45
N PHE A 90 -4.21 4.78 -4.07
CA PHE A 90 -4.20 6.21 -4.27
C PHE A 90 -4.73 6.63 -5.64
N ALA A 91 -5.18 5.71 -6.50
CA ALA A 91 -5.79 6.09 -7.77
C ALA A 91 -7.15 6.78 -7.54
N VAL A 92 -7.33 7.96 -8.15
CA VAL A 92 -8.62 8.67 -8.15
C VAL A 92 -9.33 8.54 -9.50
N SER A 93 -10.65 8.64 -9.47
CA SER A 93 -11.46 8.70 -10.68
C SER A 93 -11.14 9.95 -11.49
N VAL A 94 -10.96 9.78 -12.80
CA VAL A 94 -10.66 10.87 -13.74
C VAL A 94 -11.80 11.06 -14.74
N PRO A 95 -11.95 12.25 -15.34
CA PRO A 95 -12.99 12.50 -16.34
C PRO A 95 -12.90 11.53 -17.53
N PHE A 96 -13.97 10.75 -17.71
CA PHE A 96 -14.11 9.78 -18.79
C PHE A 96 -15.10 10.28 -19.85
N ASP A 97 -14.76 10.09 -21.13
CA ASP A 97 -15.68 10.29 -22.24
C ASP A 97 -16.26 8.94 -22.67
N TYR A 98 -17.53 8.72 -22.35
CA TYR A 98 -18.24 7.49 -22.70
C TYR A 98 -18.56 7.36 -24.19
N ARG A 99 -18.50 8.45 -24.97
CA ARG A 99 -18.73 8.39 -26.42
C ARG A 99 -17.49 7.91 -27.15
N GLU A 100 -16.32 8.33 -26.67
CA GLU A 100 -15.03 7.95 -27.23
C GLU A 100 -14.39 6.76 -26.48
N SER A 101 -15.03 6.27 -25.42
CA SER A 101 -14.54 5.20 -24.54
C SER A 101 -13.12 5.43 -24.04
N ARG A 102 -12.76 6.68 -23.72
CA ARG A 102 -11.42 7.06 -23.24
C ARG A 102 -11.46 8.21 -22.24
N THR A 103 -10.38 8.40 -21.49
CA THR A 103 -10.21 9.55 -20.62
C THR A 103 -10.06 10.85 -21.41
N LYS A 104 -10.54 11.97 -20.85
CA LYS A 104 -10.52 13.30 -21.49
C LYS A 104 -9.15 14.00 -21.46
N GLY A 105 -8.07 13.23 -21.32
CA GLY A 105 -6.70 13.72 -21.16
C GLY A 105 -5.77 12.66 -20.56
N ASN A 106 -4.50 13.02 -20.45
CA ASN A 106 -3.47 12.21 -19.82
C ASN A 106 -3.37 12.52 -18.32
N PHE A 107 -3.93 11.67 -17.46
CA PHE A 107 -3.93 11.89 -16.02
C PHE A 107 -2.96 10.92 -15.33
N ASN A 108 -2.19 11.41 -14.36
CA ASN A 108 -1.45 10.53 -13.46
C ASN A 108 -2.38 9.89 -12.42
N THR A 109 -1.85 8.97 -11.60
CA THR A 109 -2.57 8.30 -10.50
C THR A 109 -3.34 9.27 -9.60
N ARG A 110 -2.82 10.49 -9.42
CA ARG A 110 -3.41 11.53 -8.57
C ARG A 110 -4.51 12.34 -9.24
N GLY A 111 -4.93 11.96 -10.44
CA GLY A 111 -5.92 12.69 -11.23
C GLY A 111 -5.39 14.03 -11.77
N VAL A 112 -4.07 14.19 -11.83
CA VAL A 112 -3.41 15.38 -12.34
C VAL A 112 -3.21 15.15 -13.86
N ASN A 113 -4.02 15.83 -14.69
CA ASN A 113 -3.88 16.07 -16.14
C ASN A 113 -2.53 16.67 -16.64
N GLN A 114 -1.59 15.81 -17.01
CA GLN A 114 -0.26 16.16 -17.50
C GLN A 114 -0.23 16.97 -18.81
N ASP A 115 -1.37 17.20 -19.49
CA ASP A 115 -1.43 17.99 -20.72
C ASP A 115 -1.60 19.50 -20.46
N LYS A 116 -1.92 19.90 -19.22
CA LYS A 116 -2.28 21.29 -18.87
C LYS A 116 -1.25 22.00 -17.98
N TRP A 117 -0.23 21.30 -17.51
CA TRP A 117 0.84 21.84 -16.67
C TRP A 117 2.18 21.26 -17.13
#